data_AF-A0A2T2U1H2-F1
#
_entry.id   AF-A0A2T2U1H2-F1
#
_cell.length_a   1.000
_cell.length_b   1.000
_cell.length_c   1.000
_cell.angle_alpha   90.00
_cell.angle_beta   90.00
_cell.angle_gamma   90.00
#
_symmetry.space_group_name_H-M   'P 1'
#
loop_
_entity.id
_entity.type
_entity.pdbx_description
1 polymer ?
#
loop_
_entity_poly.entity_id
_entity_poly.type
_entity_poly.pdbx_seq_one_letter_code
_entity_poly.pdbx_strand_id
1 'polypeptide(L)'
;MQQPVQELQQLRESPVSLNDRAVETDTMALDDEGISGRALELVAEFEPGDAETLGLNVRVGEDEHTTIGYNPSSETVFVDRIASGTSDFHEDFAARDEAPLALQNGRVKLRVLVDWSSVEVFANDGARVLTHRIFPDSSSDGVSVFADGGSAQLTRLDAWPLQSIWDN
;
A
#
# COMPACT_ATOMS: atom_id res chain seq x y z
N MET A 1 0.96 -9.45 17.97
CA MET A 1 1.47 -8.93 16.69
C MET A 1 1.21 -10.01 15.65
N GLN A 2 0.58 -9.66 14.54
CA GLN A 2 0.33 -10.58 13.42
C GLN A 2 1.33 -10.29 12.31
N GLN A 3 1.81 -11.32 11.62
CA GLN A 3 2.78 -11.22 10.52
C GLN A 3 2.39 -12.23 9.45
N PRO A 4 2.65 -11.94 8.16
CA PRO A 4 2.58 -12.95 7.12
C PRO A 4 3.42 -14.18 7.47
N VAL A 5 2.91 -15.36 7.15
CA VAL A 5 3.63 -16.63 7.29
C VAL A 5 4.93 -16.60 6.48
N GLN A 6 5.94 -17.34 6.93
CA GLN A 6 7.28 -17.27 6.34
C GLN A 6 7.33 -17.87 4.94
N GLU A 7 6.47 -18.83 4.65
CA GLU A 7 6.33 -19.51 3.36
C GLU A 7 6.02 -18.54 2.21
N LEU A 8 5.38 -17.39 2.50
CA LEU A 8 5.14 -16.35 1.50
C LEU A 8 6.44 -15.82 0.88
N GLN A 9 7.55 -15.86 1.63
CA GLN A 9 8.85 -15.46 1.10
C GLN A 9 9.35 -16.36 -0.04
N GLN A 10 8.85 -17.60 -0.13
CA GLN A 10 9.20 -18.53 -1.20
C GLN A 10 8.55 -18.14 -2.54
N LEU A 11 7.48 -17.33 -2.50
CA LEU A 11 6.80 -16.83 -3.69
C LEU A 11 7.41 -15.53 -4.22
N ARG A 12 8.34 -14.91 -3.48
CA ARG A 12 8.97 -13.65 -3.90
C ARG A 12 9.86 -13.88 -5.11
N GLU A 13 9.63 -13.09 -6.14
CA GLU A 13 10.56 -12.94 -7.25
C GLU A 13 11.65 -11.91 -6.93
N SER A 14 12.47 -11.56 -7.93
CA SER A 14 13.53 -10.57 -7.77
C SER A 14 12.95 -9.23 -7.30
N PRO A 15 13.46 -8.64 -6.19
CA PRO A 15 12.95 -7.38 -5.71
C PRO A 15 13.36 -6.20 -6.59
N VAL A 16 12.52 -5.17 -6.56
CA VAL A 16 12.89 -3.79 -6.89
C VAL A 16 12.95 -3.01 -5.58
N SER A 17 14.00 -2.21 -5.40
CA SER A 17 14.19 -1.40 -4.20
C SER A 17 14.40 0.07 -4.55
N LEU A 18 13.68 0.94 -3.86
CA LEU A 18 13.86 2.39 -3.88
C LEU A 18 14.26 2.87 -2.50
N ASN A 19 15.16 3.84 -2.43
CA ASN A 19 15.62 4.44 -1.18
C ASN A 19 15.65 5.95 -1.33
N ASP A 20 15.42 6.65 -0.21
CA ASP A 20 15.59 8.09 -0.06
C ASP A 20 14.94 8.92 -1.19
N ARG A 21 13.65 8.68 -1.45
CA ARG A 21 12.83 9.47 -2.39
C ARG A 21 11.96 10.49 -1.65
N ALA A 22 12.18 11.78 -1.94
CA ALA A 22 11.26 12.82 -1.50
C ALA A 22 9.92 12.63 -2.23
N VAL A 23 8.83 12.66 -1.46
CA VAL A 23 7.46 12.64 -1.97
C VAL A 23 6.90 14.04 -1.71
N GLU A 24 7.05 14.89 -2.70
CA GLU A 24 6.49 16.24 -2.70
C GLU A 24 4.97 16.18 -2.90
N THR A 25 4.29 17.32 -2.78
CA THR A 25 2.85 17.44 -3.00
C THR A 25 2.49 16.89 -4.38
N ASP A 26 1.85 15.72 -4.41
CA ASP A 26 1.28 14.97 -5.54
C ASP A 26 1.57 13.45 -5.39
N THR A 27 1.27 12.72 -6.44
CA THR A 27 1.50 11.29 -6.59
C THR A 27 2.70 11.03 -7.49
N MET A 28 3.59 10.12 -7.09
CA MET A 28 4.70 9.61 -7.88
C MET A 28 4.41 8.17 -8.31
N ALA A 29 4.15 7.97 -9.59
CA ALA A 29 4.02 6.64 -10.20
C ALA A 29 5.35 5.88 -10.18
N LEU A 30 5.30 4.56 -10.00
CA LEU A 30 6.48 3.70 -9.86
C LEU A 30 6.64 2.70 -11.01
N ASP A 31 5.83 2.82 -12.05
CA ASP A 31 5.86 1.96 -13.24
C ASP A 31 7.23 2.00 -13.94
N ASP A 32 7.80 3.19 -14.11
CA ASP A 32 9.12 3.38 -14.73
C ASP A 32 10.27 2.84 -13.85
N GLU A 33 10.02 2.63 -12.57
CA GLU A 33 10.96 1.98 -11.64
C GLU A 33 10.81 0.44 -11.67
N GLY A 34 9.85 -0.09 -12.44
CA GLY A 34 9.57 -1.52 -12.56
C GLY A 34 8.67 -2.06 -11.43
N ILE A 35 7.94 -1.19 -10.74
CA ILE A 35 7.04 -1.57 -9.64
C ILE A 35 5.59 -1.45 -10.14
N SER A 36 5.08 -2.55 -10.66
CA SER A 36 3.67 -2.73 -11.01
C SER A 36 3.31 -4.22 -10.92
N GLY A 37 2.03 -4.52 -10.78
CA GLY A 37 1.54 -5.89 -10.72
C GLY A 37 0.27 -6.07 -9.91
N ARG A 38 -0.38 -7.21 -10.14
CA ARG A 38 -1.63 -7.61 -9.46
C ARG A 38 -1.39 -8.44 -8.21
N ALA A 39 -0.22 -9.06 -8.09
CA ALA A 39 0.21 -9.87 -6.96
C ALA A 39 1.60 -9.38 -6.51
N LEU A 40 1.64 -8.64 -5.41
CA LEU A 40 2.83 -7.94 -4.93
C LEU A 40 2.93 -8.05 -3.42
N GLU A 41 4.16 -8.08 -2.93
CA GLU A 41 4.47 -7.71 -1.57
C GLU A 41 5.27 -6.39 -1.60
N LEU A 42 4.79 -5.39 -0.85
CA LEU A 42 5.43 -4.09 -0.71
C LEU A 42 5.82 -3.88 0.75
N VAL A 43 7.04 -3.42 1.00
CA VAL A 43 7.48 -2.97 2.34
C VAL A 43 7.99 -1.54 2.19
N ALA A 44 7.18 -0.58 2.65
CA ALA A 44 7.48 0.84 2.58
C ALA A 44 7.68 1.43 3.97
N GLU A 45 8.68 2.31 4.10
CA GLU A 45 8.96 3.08 5.30
C GLU A 45 8.97 4.57 4.99
N PHE A 46 8.14 5.32 5.70
CA PHE A 46 8.00 6.76 5.51
C PHE A 46 8.34 7.54 6.77
N GLU A 47 9.00 8.67 6.61
CA GLU A 47 9.01 9.76 7.58
C GLU A 47 7.95 10.79 7.17
N PRO A 48 6.96 11.09 8.03
CA PRO A 48 5.81 11.87 7.59
C PRO A 48 6.04 13.32 7.16
N GLY A 49 7.15 13.95 7.56
CA GLY A 49 7.39 15.36 7.26
C GLY A 49 6.27 16.25 7.78
N ASP A 50 5.73 17.11 6.91
CA ASP A 50 4.58 17.98 7.15
C ASP A 50 3.31 17.54 6.41
N ALA A 51 3.31 16.34 5.81
CA ALA A 51 2.14 15.81 5.10
C ALA A 51 0.93 15.58 6.04
N GLU A 52 -0.26 15.93 5.56
CA GLU A 52 -1.54 15.61 6.22
C GLU A 52 -1.86 14.11 6.10
N THR A 53 -1.60 13.53 4.93
CA THR A 53 -1.64 12.08 4.68
C THR A 53 -0.53 11.67 3.72
N LEU A 54 -0.08 10.43 3.85
CA LEU A 54 0.95 9.86 2.98
C LEU A 54 0.81 8.34 2.88
N GLY A 55 1.38 7.75 1.83
CA GLY A 55 1.45 6.31 1.70
C GLY A 55 1.59 5.80 0.28
N LEU A 56 0.87 4.73 -0.02
CA LEU A 56 0.90 3.98 -1.27
C LEU A 56 -0.50 3.95 -1.88
N ASN A 57 -0.57 4.03 -3.21
CA ASN A 57 -1.71 3.55 -3.96
C ASN A 57 -1.31 2.26 -4.69
N VAL A 58 -2.17 1.25 -4.64
CA VAL A 58 -1.97 -0.04 -5.31
C VAL A 58 -3.15 -0.34 -6.22
N ARG A 59 -2.93 -1.21 -7.21
CA ARG A 59 -3.95 -1.53 -8.22
C ARG A 59 -4.48 -0.25 -8.88
N VAL A 60 -3.55 0.63 -9.24
CA VAL A 60 -3.83 1.90 -9.90
C VAL A 60 -4.18 1.63 -11.37
N GLY A 61 -5.31 2.19 -11.83
CA GLY A 61 -5.78 2.19 -13.22
C GLY A 61 -6.15 3.60 -13.66
N GLU A 62 -7.04 3.73 -14.64
CA GLU A 62 -7.49 5.05 -15.14
C GLU A 62 -8.21 5.87 -14.05
N ASP A 63 -9.24 5.30 -13.44
CA ASP A 63 -10.03 5.91 -12.36
C ASP A 63 -10.06 5.04 -11.09
N GLU A 64 -9.20 4.02 -11.03
CA GLU A 64 -9.18 3.04 -9.95
C GLU A 64 -7.89 3.10 -9.15
N HIS A 65 -8.00 2.95 -7.83
CA HIS A 65 -6.87 2.68 -6.93
C HIS A 65 -7.39 2.25 -5.56
N THR A 66 -6.54 1.56 -4.81
CA THR A 66 -6.72 1.38 -3.35
C THR A 66 -5.63 2.15 -2.63
N THR A 67 -6.01 3.06 -1.74
CA THR A 67 -5.05 3.88 -0.97
C THR A 67 -4.78 3.23 0.36
N ILE A 68 -3.49 3.04 0.67
CA ILE A 68 -3.01 2.61 1.97
C ILE A 68 -2.14 3.73 2.51
N GLY A 69 -2.52 4.31 3.65
CA GLY A 69 -1.82 5.48 4.14
C GLY A 69 -1.82 5.66 5.65
N TYR A 70 -1.18 6.75 6.05
CA TYR A 70 -1.06 7.18 7.43
C TYR A 70 -1.43 8.67 7.54
N ASN A 71 -2.18 9.02 8.58
CA ASN A 71 -2.48 10.40 8.96
C ASN A 71 -1.70 10.74 10.25
N PRO A 72 -0.71 11.64 10.20
CA PRO A 72 0.10 11.99 11.37
C PRO A 72 -0.67 12.77 12.44
N SER A 73 -1.68 13.55 12.05
CA SER A 73 -2.44 14.38 12.98
C SER A 73 -3.38 13.57 13.88
N SER A 74 -4.00 12.52 13.33
CA SER A 74 -4.87 11.60 14.06
C SER A 74 -4.15 10.35 14.58
N GLU A 75 -2.88 10.17 14.20
CA GLU A 75 -2.09 8.96 14.46
C GLU A 75 -2.81 7.68 14.03
N THR A 76 -3.28 7.63 12.79
CA THR A 76 -4.05 6.50 12.25
C THR A 76 -3.46 5.98 10.96
N VAL A 77 -3.36 4.65 10.84
CA VAL A 77 -3.20 3.96 9.54
C VAL A 77 -4.57 3.69 8.95
N PHE A 78 -4.70 3.77 7.62
CA PHE A 78 -5.97 3.56 6.94
C PHE A 78 -5.82 2.80 5.62
N VAL A 79 -6.93 2.20 5.20
CA VAL A 79 -7.14 1.67 3.85
C VAL A 79 -8.41 2.30 3.29
N ASP A 80 -8.29 3.00 2.17
CA ASP A 80 -9.40 3.61 1.43
C ASP A 80 -9.70 2.79 0.17
N ARG A 81 -10.95 2.36 0.05
CA ARG A 81 -11.44 1.50 -1.04
C ARG A 81 -12.50 2.18 -1.90
N ILE A 82 -12.72 3.49 -1.73
CA ILE A 82 -13.76 4.23 -2.44
C ILE A 82 -13.56 4.12 -3.96
N ALA A 83 -12.32 4.19 -4.43
CA ALA A 83 -11.96 4.06 -5.84
C ALA A 83 -11.40 2.67 -6.21
N SER A 84 -11.65 1.61 -5.42
CA SER A 84 -11.00 0.29 -5.60
C SER A 84 -11.59 -0.59 -6.73
N GLY A 85 -12.29 0.03 -7.67
CA GLY A 85 -13.03 -0.61 -8.76
C GLY A 85 -14.50 -0.91 -8.40
N THR A 86 -14.96 -2.11 -8.73
CA THR A 86 -16.37 -2.48 -8.57
C THR A 86 -16.77 -2.46 -7.09
N SER A 87 -17.83 -1.73 -6.76
CA SER A 87 -18.30 -1.53 -5.38
C SER A 87 -19.82 -1.39 -5.23
N ASP A 88 -20.57 -1.34 -6.33
CA ASP A 88 -22.02 -1.10 -6.38
C ASP A 88 -22.89 -2.25 -5.83
N PHE A 89 -22.28 -3.39 -5.52
CA PHE A 89 -22.96 -4.54 -4.93
C PHE A 89 -23.33 -4.35 -3.45
N HIS A 90 -22.73 -3.39 -2.73
CA HIS A 90 -23.08 -3.09 -1.34
C HIS A 90 -22.71 -1.65 -0.97
N GLU A 91 -23.65 -0.91 -0.35
CA GLU A 91 -23.49 0.52 -0.04
C GLU A 91 -22.28 0.84 0.85
N ASP A 92 -22.00 -0.02 1.83
CA ASP A 92 -20.86 0.16 2.74
C ASP A 92 -19.51 -0.35 2.19
N PHE A 93 -19.46 -0.87 0.96
CA PHE A 93 -18.21 -1.46 0.45
C PHE A 93 -17.16 -0.39 0.13
N ALA A 94 -17.59 0.69 -0.54
CA ALA A 94 -16.76 1.85 -0.88
C ALA A 94 -16.58 2.73 0.36
N ALA A 95 -15.62 2.35 1.21
CA ALA A 95 -15.37 3.00 2.49
C ALA A 95 -13.88 3.09 2.79
N ARG A 96 -13.57 3.97 3.74
CA ARG A 96 -12.28 4.08 4.39
C ARG A 96 -12.35 3.49 5.79
N ASP A 97 -11.46 2.54 6.05
CA ASP A 97 -11.29 1.94 7.37
C ASP A 97 -9.94 2.35 7.95
N GLU A 98 -9.91 2.64 9.25
CA GLU A 98 -8.71 3.12 9.92
C GLU A 98 -8.52 2.56 11.32
N ALA A 99 -7.28 2.59 11.80
CA ALA A 99 -6.91 2.13 13.13
C ALA A 99 -5.82 3.02 13.76
N PRO A 100 -5.87 3.28 15.08
CA PRO A 100 -4.84 4.06 15.75
C PRO A 100 -3.48 3.35 15.67
N LEU A 101 -2.44 4.09 15.32
CA LEU A 101 -1.08 3.60 15.15
C LEU A 101 -0.07 4.71 15.49
N ALA A 102 0.67 4.57 16.59
CA ALA A 102 1.77 5.48 16.88
C ALA A 102 2.98 5.19 15.96
N LEU A 103 3.70 6.25 15.58
CA LEU A 103 4.97 6.14 14.88
C LEU A 103 6.02 5.38 15.71
N GLN A 104 6.93 4.70 15.01
CA GLN A 104 8.09 4.06 15.62
C GLN A 104 9.36 4.75 15.11
N ASN A 105 10.12 5.37 16.01
CA ASN A 105 11.32 6.15 15.67
C ASN A 105 11.05 7.25 14.61
N GLY A 106 9.91 7.92 14.71
CA GLY A 106 9.48 8.95 13.74
C GLY A 106 9.01 8.41 12.39
N ARG A 107 8.88 7.08 12.25
CA ARG A 107 8.53 6.43 10.98
C ARG A 107 7.25 5.60 11.09
N VAL A 108 6.58 5.48 9.95
CA VAL A 108 5.54 4.48 9.73
C VAL A 108 6.07 3.46 8.73
N LYS A 109 5.92 2.18 9.08
CA LYS A 109 6.27 1.05 8.23
C LYS A 109 5.01 0.35 7.80
N LEU A 110 4.82 0.20 6.49
CA LEU A 110 3.68 -0.46 5.87
C LEU A 110 4.20 -1.66 5.09
N ARG A 111 3.84 -2.87 5.54
CA ARG A 111 3.98 -4.09 4.74
C ARG A 111 2.63 -4.42 4.13
N VAL A 112 2.52 -4.35 2.81
CA VAL A 112 1.27 -4.51 2.06
C VAL A 112 1.38 -5.76 1.19
N LEU A 113 0.45 -6.69 1.37
CA LEU A 113 0.23 -7.81 0.46
C LEU A 113 -0.92 -7.43 -0.46
N VAL A 114 -0.64 -7.43 -1.76
CA VAL A 114 -1.61 -7.19 -2.82
C VAL A 114 -1.81 -8.50 -3.56
N ASP A 115 -3.07 -8.87 -3.76
CA ASP A 115 -3.46 -9.96 -4.65
C ASP A 115 -4.58 -9.47 -5.58
N TRP A 116 -5.03 -10.31 -6.49
CA TRP A 116 -5.96 -9.97 -7.57
C TRP A 116 -7.23 -9.28 -7.08
N SER A 117 -7.63 -9.54 -5.84
CA SER A 117 -8.85 -8.98 -5.28
C SER A 117 -8.81 -8.77 -3.76
N SER A 118 -7.61 -8.61 -3.21
CA SER A 118 -7.43 -8.32 -1.78
C SER A 118 -6.19 -7.50 -1.52
N VAL A 119 -6.24 -6.76 -0.41
CA VAL A 119 -5.11 -6.04 0.16
C VAL A 119 -5.05 -6.37 1.64
N GLU A 120 -3.86 -6.70 2.15
CA GLU A 120 -3.61 -6.89 3.56
C GLU A 120 -2.42 -6.04 4.02
N VAL A 121 -2.65 -5.18 5.01
CA VAL A 121 -1.69 -4.18 5.49
C VAL A 121 -1.26 -4.53 6.90
N PHE A 122 0.03 -4.78 7.07
CA PHE A 122 0.68 -4.99 8.37
C PHE A 122 1.50 -3.75 8.71
N ALA A 123 0.95 -2.90 9.57
CA ALA A 123 1.57 -1.64 9.95
C ALA A 123 2.45 -1.80 11.20
N ASN A 124 3.64 -1.18 11.18
CA ASN A 124 4.66 -1.22 12.23
C ASN A 124 4.89 -2.63 12.78
N ASP A 125 5.27 -3.52 11.88
CA ASP A 125 5.52 -4.94 12.17
C ASP A 125 4.33 -5.65 12.83
N GLY A 126 3.11 -5.31 12.39
CA GLY A 126 1.89 -6.00 12.82
C GLY A 126 1.29 -5.47 14.11
N ALA A 127 1.62 -4.22 14.47
CA ALA A 127 0.95 -3.48 15.53
C ALA A 127 -0.53 -3.26 15.18
N ARG A 128 -0.81 -3.05 13.89
CA ARG A 128 -2.15 -3.07 13.30
C ARG A 128 -2.14 -3.90 12.03
N VAL A 129 -3.26 -4.58 11.79
CA VAL A 129 -3.53 -5.30 10.55
C VAL A 129 -4.88 -4.87 10.01
N LEU A 130 -4.91 -4.50 8.74
CA LEU A 130 -6.12 -4.14 7.99
C LEU A 130 -6.20 -5.09 6.80
N THR A 131 -7.29 -5.84 6.69
CA THR A 131 -7.49 -6.85 5.65
C THR A 131 -8.75 -6.51 4.89
N HIS A 132 -8.64 -6.37 3.58
CA HIS A 132 -9.75 -5.95 2.75
C HIS A 132 -9.84 -6.66 1.42
N ARG A 133 -11.07 -6.76 0.94
CA ARG A 133 -11.41 -7.15 -0.43
C ARG A 133 -11.44 -5.90 -1.31
N ILE A 134 -10.98 -6.04 -2.54
CA ILE A 134 -11.06 -5.04 -3.61
C ILE A 134 -11.43 -5.73 -4.92
N PHE A 135 -12.06 -5.01 -5.86
CA PHE A 135 -12.47 -5.56 -7.15
C PHE A 135 -12.07 -4.64 -8.32
N PRO A 136 -10.77 -4.34 -8.47
CA PRO A 136 -10.26 -3.52 -9.57
C PRO A 136 -10.30 -4.26 -10.91
N ASP A 137 -10.27 -3.50 -12.00
CA ASP A 137 -10.07 -4.00 -13.34
C ASP A 137 -8.75 -4.78 -13.46
N SER A 138 -8.72 -5.71 -14.41
CA SER A 138 -7.54 -6.53 -14.70
C SER A 138 -6.34 -5.73 -15.21
N SER A 139 -6.58 -4.56 -15.79
CA SER A 139 -5.56 -3.60 -16.27
C SER A 139 -5.06 -2.66 -15.18
N SER A 140 -5.74 -2.58 -14.03
CA SER A 140 -5.32 -1.76 -12.89
C SER A 140 -4.21 -2.48 -12.12
N ASP A 141 -2.97 -2.32 -12.58
CA ASP A 141 -1.77 -2.94 -12.00
C ASP A 141 -0.69 -1.94 -11.56
N GLY A 142 -0.94 -0.63 -11.70
CA GLY A 142 0.00 0.40 -11.29
C GLY A 142 0.18 0.49 -9.78
N VAL A 143 1.31 1.07 -9.37
CA VAL A 143 1.64 1.41 -7.98
C VAL A 143 2.19 2.83 -7.95
N SER A 144 1.77 3.60 -6.95
CA SER A 144 2.31 4.94 -6.71
C SER A 144 2.51 5.22 -5.23
N VAL A 145 3.32 6.22 -4.92
CA VAL A 145 3.42 6.81 -3.57
C VAL A 145 2.89 8.24 -3.59
N PHE A 146 2.37 8.71 -2.47
CA PHE A 146 1.79 10.05 -2.38
C PHE A 146 2.09 10.70 -1.03
N ALA A 147 2.05 12.04 -1.05
CA ALA A 147 2.01 12.90 0.13
C ALA A 147 1.04 14.06 -0.15
N ASP A 148 -0.01 14.16 0.66
CA ASP A 148 -1.04 15.19 0.53
C ASP A 148 -0.90 16.23 1.64
N GLY A 149 -1.22 17.49 1.33
CA GLY A 149 -1.20 18.58 2.30
C GLY A 149 0.20 18.98 2.81
N GLY A 150 1.26 18.44 2.20
CA GLY A 150 2.64 18.70 2.55
C GLY A 150 3.60 17.82 1.77
N SER A 151 4.71 17.46 2.40
CA SER A 151 5.77 16.61 1.88
C SER A 151 6.09 15.49 2.88
N ALA A 152 6.47 14.34 2.35
CA ALA A 152 6.95 13.21 3.14
C ALA A 152 8.21 12.63 2.50
N GLN A 153 8.95 11.84 3.28
CA GLN A 153 10.13 11.14 2.80
C GLN A 153 9.84 9.65 2.74
N LEU A 154 9.85 9.07 1.54
CA LEU A 154 9.96 7.62 1.37
C LEU A 154 11.42 7.25 1.62
N THR A 155 11.68 6.64 2.76
CA THR A 155 13.04 6.29 3.17
C THR A 155 13.47 4.96 2.57
N ARG A 156 12.53 4.04 2.42
CA ARG A 156 12.74 2.74 1.80
C ARG A 156 11.44 2.20 1.22
N LEU A 157 11.54 1.59 0.05
CA LEU A 157 10.52 0.71 -0.50
C LEU A 157 11.21 -0.52 -1.08
N ASP A 158 10.79 -1.70 -0.64
CA ASP A 158 11.08 -2.95 -1.33
C ASP A 158 9.78 -3.51 -1.91
N ALA A 159 9.82 -3.92 -3.17
CA ALA A 159 8.70 -4.51 -3.88
C ALA A 159 9.09 -5.88 -4.44
N TRP A 160 8.29 -6.90 -4.17
CA TRP A 160 8.45 -8.24 -4.71
C TRP A 160 7.19 -8.63 -5.50
N PRO A 161 7.31 -8.92 -6.80
CA PRO A 161 6.33 -9.74 -7.49
C PRO A 161 6.16 -11.08 -6.79
N LEU A 162 4.93 -11.56 -6.71
CA LEU A 162 4.61 -12.85 -6.08
C LEU A 162 4.19 -13.87 -7.15
N GLN A 163 4.82 -15.04 -7.08
CA GLN A 163 4.49 -16.18 -7.95
C GLN A 163 3.11 -16.75 -7.62
N SER A 164 2.42 -17.22 -8.66
CA SER A 164 1.20 -17.99 -8.51
C SER A 164 1.49 -19.32 -7.82
N ILE A 165 0.64 -19.71 -6.88
CA ILE A 165 0.64 -21.05 -6.26
C ILE A 165 -0.13 -22.09 -7.08
N TRP A 166 -0.82 -21.65 -8.13
CA TRP A 166 -1.50 -22.52 -9.07
C TRP A 166 -0.57 -22.87 -10.23
N ASP A 167 -0.46 -24.16 -10.54
CA ASP A 167 0.19 -24.64 -11.75
C ASP A 167 -0.69 -24.25 -12.96
N ASN A 168 -0.08 -23.64 -13.98
CA ASN A 168 -0.71 -23.40 -15.28
C ASN A 168 -0.64 -24.64 -16.18
#